data_AF-A0A6P6H740-F1
#
_entry.id   AF-A0A6P6H740-F1
#
_cell.length_a   1.000
_cell.length_b   1.000
_cell.length_c   1.000
_cell.angle_alpha   90.00
_cell.angle_beta   90.00
_cell.angle_gamma   90.00
#
_symmetry.space_group_name_H-M   'P 1'
#
loop_
_entity.id
_entity.type
_entity.pdbx_description
1 polymer ?
#
loop_
_entity_poly.entity_id
_entity_poly.type
_entity_poly.pdbx_seq_one_letter_code
_entity_poly.pdbx_strand_id
1 'polypeptide(L)'
;RLDSFEAGAAAEVSSEERDLRAAFDIICDHVGKDWRRLARQLRVSDAMIDAIEEKYPRNLTEQVRESLRVWKNIHKEDPAVSHLVRALRACQLNLVADLIEDDQQARSLESETSRGGGTGTVSLTSRDSDRPSSGVPW
;
A
#
# COMPACT_ATOMS: atom_id res chain seq x y z
N ARG A 1 -18.28 27.81 -13.53
CA ARG A 1 -18.22 26.78 -12.47
C ARG A 1 -17.47 25.61 -13.08
N LEU A 2 -16.14 25.66 -12.99
CA LEU A 2 -15.18 24.83 -13.75
C LEU A 2 -14.33 23.97 -12.79
N ASP A 3 -14.84 23.75 -11.57
CA ASP A 3 -14.08 23.18 -10.45
C ASP A 3 -14.26 21.67 -10.27
N SER A 4 -15.07 21.01 -11.11
CA SER A 4 -15.42 19.60 -10.92
C SER A 4 -14.54 18.60 -11.68
N PHE A 5 -13.73 19.06 -12.65
CA PHE A 5 -12.86 18.16 -13.43
C PHE A 5 -11.44 18.04 -12.83
N GLU A 6 -10.98 19.10 -12.14
CA GLU A 6 -9.64 19.16 -11.55
C GLU A 6 -9.53 18.33 -10.25
N ALA A 7 -10.65 18.11 -9.55
CA ALA A 7 -10.69 17.33 -8.32
C ALA A 7 -10.43 15.83 -8.51
N GLY A 8 -10.79 15.27 -9.68
CA GLY A 8 -10.59 13.85 -9.99
C GLY A 8 -9.12 13.50 -10.16
N ALA A 9 -8.40 14.26 -11.00
CA ALA A 9 -6.97 14.06 -11.24
C ALA A 9 -6.12 14.28 -9.98
N ALA A 10 -6.44 15.28 -9.17
CA ALA A 10 -5.74 15.50 -7.90
C ALA A 10 -5.98 14.37 -6.87
N ALA A 11 -7.18 13.77 -6.87
CA ALA A 11 -7.49 12.66 -5.98
C ALA A 11 -6.76 11.36 -6.38
N GLU A 12 -6.62 11.07 -7.67
CA GLU A 12 -5.93 9.87 -8.16
C GLU A 12 -4.42 9.92 -7.91
N VAL A 13 -3.77 11.06 -8.22
CA VAL A 13 -2.35 11.28 -7.91
C VAL A 13 -2.09 11.17 -6.40
N SER A 14 -3.05 11.62 -5.57
CA SER A 14 -2.94 11.47 -4.11
C SER A 14 -3.09 10.02 -3.63
N SER A 15 -3.75 9.15 -4.40
CA SER A 15 -3.93 7.74 -4.05
C SER A 15 -2.69 6.93 -4.38
N GLU A 16 -2.15 7.09 -5.60
CA GLU A 16 -0.92 6.40 -6.03
C GLU A 16 0.27 6.78 -5.15
N GLU A 17 0.38 8.04 -4.75
CA GLU A 17 1.44 8.47 -3.84
C GLU A 17 1.28 7.90 -2.42
N ARG A 18 0.04 7.66 -1.95
CA ARG A 18 -0.21 6.96 -0.68
C ARG A 18 0.16 5.48 -0.77
N ASP A 19 -0.20 4.82 -1.86
CA ASP A 19 0.13 3.41 -2.09
C ASP A 19 1.64 3.20 -2.17
N LEU A 20 2.35 4.09 -2.87
CA LEU A 20 3.82 4.08 -2.90
C LEU A 20 4.43 4.30 -1.52
N ARG A 21 3.87 5.22 -0.73
CA ARG A 21 4.36 5.49 0.62
C ARG A 21 4.17 4.28 1.53
N ALA A 22 3.00 3.64 1.46
CA ALA A 22 2.74 2.41 2.21
C ALA A 22 3.67 1.27 1.78
N ALA A 23 3.87 1.08 0.48
CA ALA A 23 4.82 0.12 -0.06
C ALA A 23 6.25 0.41 0.43
N PHE A 24 6.67 1.68 0.49
CA PHE A 24 8.00 2.04 1.01
C PHE A 24 8.16 1.67 2.48
N ASP A 25 7.14 1.92 3.30
CA ASP A 25 7.18 1.60 4.73
C ASP A 25 7.30 0.07 4.93
N ILE A 26 6.52 -0.73 4.21
CA ILE A 26 6.61 -2.20 4.20
C ILE A 26 8.02 -2.67 3.79
N ILE A 27 8.57 -2.12 2.70
CA ILE A 27 9.90 -2.50 2.21
C ILE A 27 10.99 -2.14 3.25
N CYS A 28 10.91 -0.98 3.89
CA CYS A 28 11.86 -0.53 4.91
C CYS A 28 11.90 -1.48 6.12
N ASP A 29 10.76 -2.05 6.49
CA ASP A 29 10.64 -2.92 7.66
C ASP A 29 11.09 -4.36 7.39
N HIS A 30 10.98 -4.85 6.15
CA HIS A 30 11.16 -6.27 5.84
C HIS A 30 12.41 -6.64 5.04
N VAL A 31 13.03 -5.73 4.27
CA VAL A 31 14.14 -6.10 3.37
C VAL A 31 15.48 -6.28 4.09
N GLY A 32 15.80 -5.41 5.05
CA GLY A 32 17.01 -5.51 5.86
C GLY A 32 18.30 -5.65 5.02
N LYS A 33 18.99 -6.80 5.12
CA LYS A 33 20.32 -7.02 4.52
C LYS A 33 20.32 -7.18 3.00
N ASP A 34 19.19 -7.53 2.40
CA ASP A 34 19.05 -7.73 0.96
C ASP A 34 18.87 -6.41 0.18
N TRP A 35 18.92 -5.26 0.87
CA TRP A 35 18.68 -3.95 0.29
C TRP A 35 19.57 -3.63 -0.91
N ARG A 36 20.85 -4.04 -0.90
CA ARG A 36 21.75 -3.83 -2.05
C ARG A 36 21.30 -4.59 -3.29
N ARG A 37 20.78 -5.80 -3.10
CA ARG A 37 20.24 -6.62 -4.19
C ARG A 37 19.00 -5.94 -4.78
N LEU A 38 18.11 -5.45 -3.93
CA LEU A 38 16.93 -4.69 -4.34
C LEU A 38 17.32 -3.39 -5.06
N ALA A 39 18.24 -2.61 -4.51
CA ALA A 39 18.70 -1.35 -5.11
C ALA A 39 19.25 -1.54 -6.52
N ARG A 40 20.06 -2.59 -6.75
CA ARG A 40 20.53 -2.95 -8.10
C ARG A 40 19.39 -3.32 -9.04
N GLN A 41 18.41 -4.08 -8.55
CA GLN A 41 17.24 -4.45 -9.35
C GLN A 41 16.40 -3.23 -9.73
N LEU A 42 16.35 -2.22 -8.85
CA LEU A 42 15.73 -0.91 -9.07
C LEU A 42 16.61 0.06 -9.89
N ARG A 43 17.72 -0.42 -10.47
CA ARG A 43 18.64 0.38 -11.31
C ARG A 43 19.30 1.55 -10.59
N VAL A 44 19.44 1.47 -9.27
CA VAL A 44 20.34 2.34 -8.51
C VAL A 44 21.78 1.92 -8.85
N SER A 45 22.64 2.88 -9.22
CA SER A 45 24.03 2.59 -9.59
C SER A 45 24.85 2.11 -8.40
N ASP A 46 25.83 1.24 -8.62
CA ASP A 46 26.69 0.73 -7.53
C ASP A 46 27.41 1.87 -6.79
N ALA A 47 27.86 2.91 -7.49
CA ALA A 47 28.44 4.10 -6.86
C ALA A 47 27.48 4.81 -5.88
N MET A 48 26.18 4.83 -6.18
CA MET A 48 25.18 5.39 -5.29
C MET A 48 24.85 4.44 -4.13
N ILE A 49 24.88 3.13 -4.37
CA ILE A 49 24.73 2.11 -3.32
C ILE A 49 25.86 2.25 -2.30
N ASP A 50 27.10 2.37 -2.75
CA ASP A 50 28.26 2.57 -1.88
C ASP A 50 28.13 3.88 -1.08
N ALA A 51 27.74 4.97 -1.74
CA ALA A 51 27.52 6.26 -1.08
C ALA A 51 26.40 6.21 -0.01
N ILE A 52 25.34 5.43 -0.25
CA ILE A 52 24.26 5.21 0.74
C ILE A 52 24.77 4.40 1.93
N GLU A 53 25.56 3.36 1.68
CA GLU A 53 26.15 2.52 2.74
C GLU A 53 27.10 3.32 3.63
N GLU A 54 27.94 4.17 3.03
CA GLU A 54 28.84 5.09 3.74
C GLU A 54 28.10 6.17 4.53
N LYS A 55 27.00 6.69 3.99
CA LYS A 55 26.18 7.73 4.64
C LYS A 55 25.42 7.22 5.86
N TYR A 56 24.94 5.97 5.80
CA TYR A 56 24.15 5.36 6.87
C TYR A 56 24.77 4.05 7.36
N PRO A 57 25.97 4.08 7.96
CA PRO A 57 26.64 2.87 8.41
C PRO A 57 25.82 2.24 9.55
N ARG A 58 25.50 0.95 9.42
CA ARG A 58 24.70 0.13 10.37
C ARG A 58 23.20 0.42 10.45
N ASN A 59 22.67 1.37 9.69
CA ASN A 59 21.23 1.63 9.66
C ASN A 59 20.61 1.10 8.36
N LEU A 60 20.28 -0.19 8.35
CA LEU A 60 19.71 -0.87 7.17
C LEU A 60 18.40 -0.24 6.72
N THR A 61 17.54 0.17 7.67
CA THR A 61 16.26 0.81 7.37
C THR A 61 16.46 2.11 6.59
N GLU A 62 17.40 2.96 7.02
CA GLU A 62 17.72 4.20 6.29
C GLU A 62 18.45 3.94 4.97
N GLN A 63 19.26 2.88 4.86
CA GLN A 63 19.86 2.46 3.59
C GLN A 63 18.79 2.05 2.56
N VAL A 64 17.82 1.22 2.98
CA VAL A 64 16.67 0.82 2.15
C VAL A 64 15.88 2.06 1.74
N ARG A 65 15.52 2.91 2.70
CA ARG A 65 14.72 4.12 2.48
C ARG A 65 15.38 5.08 1.49
N GLU A 66 16.69 5.33 1.62
CA GLU A 66 17.41 6.21 0.70
C GLU A 66 17.50 5.61 -0.70
N SER A 67 17.69 4.27 -0.82
CA SER A 67 17.70 3.60 -2.12
C SER A 67 16.36 3.73 -2.87
N LEU A 68 15.24 3.64 -2.15
CA LEU A 68 13.90 3.83 -2.68
C LEU A 68 13.65 5.28 -3.10
N ARG A 69 14.17 6.26 -2.35
CA ARG A 69 14.12 7.68 -2.72
C ARG A 69 14.90 7.95 -4.00
N VAL A 70 16.10 7.39 -4.12
CA VAL A 70 16.90 7.51 -5.35
C VAL A 70 16.14 6.89 -6.52
N TRP A 71 15.58 5.70 -6.34
CA TRP A 71 14.77 5.05 -7.37
C TRP A 71 13.58 5.92 -7.83
N LYS A 72 12.79 6.48 -6.89
CA LYS A 72 11.67 7.40 -7.20
C LYS A 72 12.16 8.63 -7.97
N ASN A 73 13.33 9.18 -7.62
CA ASN A 73 13.91 10.34 -8.30
C ASN A 73 14.46 10.01 -9.70
N ILE A 74 14.80 8.75 -9.98
CA ILE A 74 15.16 8.28 -11.34
C ILE A 74 13.90 8.08 -12.19
N HIS A 75 12.81 7.57 -11.60
CA HIS A 75 11.55 7.24 -12.29
C HIS A 75 10.48 8.30 -12.04
N LYS A 76 10.79 9.58 -12.32
CA LYS A 76 9.88 10.71 -12.01
C LYS A 76 8.55 10.70 -12.74
N GLU A 77 8.47 10.05 -13.90
CA GLU A 77 7.28 10.08 -14.76
C GLU A 77 6.24 9.00 -14.40
N ASP A 78 6.66 7.87 -13.82
CA ASP A 78 5.74 6.77 -13.45
C ASP A 78 6.35 5.82 -12.40
N PRO A 79 6.48 6.25 -11.14
CA PRO A 79 6.85 5.35 -10.06
C PRO A 79 5.63 4.49 -9.69
N ALA A 80 5.41 3.37 -10.37
CA ALA A 80 4.32 2.46 -10.03
C ALA A 80 4.70 1.44 -8.93
N VAL A 81 3.75 1.09 -8.05
CA VAL A 81 3.90 0.00 -7.06
C VAL A 81 4.24 -1.34 -7.74
N SER A 82 3.70 -1.57 -8.94
CA SER A 82 3.97 -2.77 -9.74
C SER A 82 5.46 -2.94 -10.08
N HIS A 83 6.22 -1.85 -10.23
CA HIS A 83 7.67 -1.89 -10.44
C HIS A 83 8.41 -2.38 -9.20
N LEU A 84 7.99 -1.93 -8.01
CA LEU A 84 8.53 -2.40 -6.74
C LEU A 84 8.26 -3.89 -6.54
N VAL A 85 7.01 -4.32 -6.73
CA VAL A 85 6.60 -5.73 -6.62
C VAL A 85 7.43 -6.62 -7.57
N ARG A 86 7.59 -6.21 -8.83
CA ARG A 86 8.42 -6.95 -9.80
C ARG A 86 9.88 -7.05 -9.36
N ALA A 87 10.44 -5.96 -8.83
CA ALA A 87 11.82 -5.95 -8.34
C ALA A 87 11.99 -6.85 -7.10
N LEU A 88 11.04 -6.82 -6.18
CA LEU A 88 11.02 -7.69 -5.00
C LEU A 88 10.95 -9.18 -5.38
N ARG A 89 10.06 -9.54 -6.32
CA ARG A 89 9.97 -10.92 -6.84
C ARG A 89 11.26 -11.38 -7.52
N ALA A 90 11.91 -10.52 -8.31
CA ALA A 90 13.22 -10.81 -8.91
C ALA A 90 14.33 -11.00 -7.86
N CYS A 91 14.18 -10.36 -6.69
CA CYS A 91 15.07 -10.53 -5.55
C CYS A 91 14.69 -11.72 -4.64
N GLN A 92 13.66 -12.51 -4.99
CA GLN A 92 13.08 -13.59 -4.17
C GLN A 92 12.46 -13.10 -2.84
N LEU A 93 12.17 -11.81 -2.73
CA LEU A 93 11.49 -11.19 -1.60
C LEU A 93 9.96 -11.31 -1.76
N ASN A 94 9.48 -12.52 -2.07
CA ASN A 94 8.09 -12.76 -2.45
C ASN A 94 7.11 -12.42 -1.32
N LEU A 95 7.43 -12.74 -0.07
CA LEU A 95 6.59 -12.39 1.08
C LEU A 95 6.35 -10.87 1.21
N VAL A 96 7.38 -10.07 0.91
CA VAL A 96 7.27 -8.60 0.93
C VAL A 96 6.44 -8.12 -0.25
N ALA A 97 6.60 -8.75 -1.42
CA ALA A 97 5.81 -8.45 -2.60
C ALA A 97 4.31 -8.75 -2.37
N ASP A 98 4.00 -9.90 -1.79
CA ASP A 98 2.63 -10.32 -1.49
C ASP A 98 2.00 -9.39 -0.43
N LEU A 99 2.75 -8.99 0.61
CA LEU A 99 2.27 -8.03 1.61
C LEU A 99 1.92 -6.65 1.02
N ILE A 100 2.68 -6.19 0.02
CA ILE A 100 2.38 -4.93 -0.67
C ILE A 100 1.12 -5.05 -1.53
N GLU A 101 0.97 -6.16 -2.26
CA GLU A 101 -0.23 -6.41 -3.07
C GLU A 101 -1.48 -6.52 -2.18
N ASP A 102 -1.39 -7.20 -1.04
CA ASP A 102 -2.47 -7.33 -0.05
C ASP A 102 -2.87 -5.97 0.54
N ASP A 103 -1.90 -5.13 0.95
CA ASP A 103 -2.17 -3.78 1.49
C ASP A 103 -2.79 -2.86 0.42
N GLN A 104 -2.31 -2.91 -0.83
CA GLN A 104 -2.88 -2.14 -1.93
C GLN A 104 -4.32 -2.57 -2.24
N GLN A 105 -4.60 -3.88 -2.23
CA GLN A 105 -5.94 -4.40 -2.48
C GLN A 105 -6.90 -4.03 -1.35
N ALA A 106 -6.47 -4.13 -0.09
CA ALA A 106 -7.28 -3.72 1.06
C ALA A 106 -7.69 -2.24 0.97
N ARG A 107 -6.75 -1.35 0.66
CA ARG A 107 -7.00 0.09 0.49
C ARG A 107 -7.94 0.40 -0.67
N SER A 108 -7.80 -0.34 -1.77
CA SER A 108 -8.68 -0.20 -2.93
C SER A 108 -10.15 -0.46 -2.53
N LEU A 109 -10.40 -1.55 -1.79
CA LEU A 109 -11.74 -1.91 -1.30
C LEU A 109 -12.31 -0.87 -0.32
N GLU A 110 -11.47 -0.30 0.55
CA GLU A 110 -11.85 0.77 1.48
C GLU A 110 -12.27 2.07 0.78
N SER A 111 -11.64 2.37 -0.36
CA SER A 111 -11.97 3.54 -1.18
C SER A 111 -13.33 3.40 -1.88
N GLU A 112 -13.68 2.18 -2.30
CA GLU A 112 -14.94 1.86 -3.00
C GLU A 112 -16.14 1.88 -2.04
N THR A 113 -15.99 1.31 -0.84
CA THR A 113 -17.04 1.33 0.19
C THR A 113 -17.35 2.76 0.66
N SER A 114 -16.33 3.63 0.70
CA SER A 114 -16.49 5.04 1.09
C SER A 114 -17.19 5.89 0.01
N ARG A 115 -17.07 5.52 -1.27
CA ARG A 115 -17.77 6.18 -2.39
C ARG A 115 -19.20 5.67 -2.61
N GLY A 116 -19.52 4.44 -2.17
CA GLY A 116 -20.86 3.84 -2.25
C GLY A 116 -21.83 4.25 -1.13
N GLY A 117 -21.38 4.99 -0.11
CA GLY A 117 -22.16 5.35 1.09
C GLY A 117 -23.14 6.53 0.93
N GLY A 118 -23.60 6.83 -0.29
CA GLY A 118 -24.54 7.91 -0.58
C GLY A 118 -25.93 7.39 -0.97
N THR A 119 -26.88 7.50 -0.03
CA THR A 119 -28.35 7.33 -0.15
C THR A 119 -28.93 5.91 -0.25
N GLY A 120 -29.62 5.50 0.82
CA GLY A 120 -30.50 4.33 0.81
C GLY A 120 -30.86 3.78 2.18
N THR A 121 -31.49 4.59 3.03
CA THR A 121 -32.29 4.10 4.17
C THR A 121 -33.22 2.99 3.69
N VAL A 122 -33.19 1.82 4.33
CA VAL A 122 -34.39 1.24 4.96
C VAL A 122 -33.98 0.27 6.07
N SER A 123 -34.49 0.56 7.26
CA SER A 123 -34.69 -0.38 8.35
C SER A 123 -35.61 -1.54 7.95
N LEU A 124 -35.75 -2.50 8.87
CA LEU A 124 -36.78 -3.55 8.98
C LEU A 124 -36.41 -4.83 8.19
N THR A 125 -36.17 -5.95 8.87
CA THR A 125 -37.25 -6.67 9.53
C THR A 125 -36.92 -7.22 10.92
N SER A 126 -37.94 -7.06 11.77
CA SER A 126 -38.14 -7.61 13.10
C SER A 126 -37.92 -9.12 13.15
N ARG A 127 -37.11 -9.58 14.11
CA ARG A 127 -37.05 -10.98 14.51
C ARG A 127 -38.15 -11.22 15.55
N ASP A 128 -39.36 -11.46 15.07
CA ASP A 128 -40.44 -11.99 15.90
C ASP A 128 -40.08 -13.42 16.33
N SER A 129 -39.67 -13.57 17.59
CA SER A 129 -39.57 -14.86 18.27
C SER A 129 -40.73 -14.94 19.24
N ASP A 130 -41.89 -15.36 18.73
CA ASP A 130 -43.06 -15.63 19.55
C ASP A 130 -43.00 -17.08 20.07
N ARG A 131 -42.63 -17.23 21.35
CA ARG A 131 -43.10 -18.33 22.22
C ARG A 131 -42.77 -17.97 23.67
N PRO A 132 -43.78 -17.87 24.56
CA PRO A 132 -44.16 -19.08 25.29
C PRO A 132 -45.67 -19.16 25.56
N SER A 133 -46.25 -20.35 25.42
CA SER A 133 -47.52 -20.66 26.07
C SER A 133 -47.29 -21.82 27.03
N SER A 134 -46.93 -21.46 28.25
CA SER A 134 -47.09 -22.31 29.43
C SER A 134 -48.57 -22.33 29.79
N GLY A 135 -49.28 -23.39 29.39
CA GLY A 135 -50.64 -23.65 29.81
C GLY A 135 -50.72 -24.95 30.61
N VAL A 136 -50.59 -24.82 31.94
CA VAL A 136 -51.28 -25.71 32.89
C VAL A 136 -52.16 -24.76 33.69
N PRO A 137 -53.44 -25.09 33.96
CA PRO A 137 -53.70 -25.55 35.33
C PRO A 137 -54.87 -26.56 35.48
N TRP A 138 -54.76 -27.31 36.59
CA TRP A 138 -55.71 -28.15 37.35
C TRP A 138 -56.53 -29.25 36.67
#